data_AF-A0A9P7H412-F1
#
_entry.id   AF-A0A9P7H412-F1
#
_cell.length_a   1.000
_cell.length_b   1.000
_cell.length_c   1.000
_cell.angle_alpha   90.00
_cell.angle_beta   90.00
_cell.angle_gamma   90.00
#
_symmetry.space_group_name_H-M   'P 1'
#
loop_
_entity.id
_entity.type
_entity.pdbx_description
1 polymer ?
#
loop_
_entity_poly.entity_id
_entity_poly.type
_entity_poly.pdbx_seq_one_letter_code
_entity_poly.pdbx_strand_id
1 'polypeptide(L)'
;MNSKHFVAAAMSLASRQLDAVQGCRRPITLELYQYTIRLLIGQTPAKADSSVLATCTILCAYEMMASSVPEWRRHLRGCADLLRMCKWNGNSEGIVKSCFWAFARIDVWAAFILNQTTLIPTDSWVDNGSLLLAAQKGDTDDYCNLAILIFARIINVLNLQDDTGQRDLAQVLWKDLQRWRSLRFPSVKELLRLESTEKSPFPTIMFALSSSICGNTFYHAGSILLLQSGLVKVVDFSEGSTCNPRWHARELAGISISNSSHANWVNHLQPLYIAGKVFGDVLVPGREDGDVSPRSGSGGPRQIHIGLAGNGSPVADTVGDWNSPSKHDDFAAEKIALLRHLAKIERETGWKTSDRARDLRMLWGLEN
;
A
#
# COMPACT_ATOMS: atom_id res chain seq x y z
N MET A 1 21.46 -21.11 -8.98
CA MET A 1 22.35 -19.92 -8.99
C MET A 1 23.48 -20.16 -8.00
N ASN A 2 24.73 -20.34 -8.45
CA ASN A 2 25.91 -20.48 -7.59
C ASN A 2 26.59 -19.10 -7.36
N SER A 3 25.83 -18.09 -6.96
CA SER A 3 26.35 -16.74 -6.72
C SER A 3 26.63 -16.49 -5.24
N LYS A 4 27.90 -16.21 -4.90
CA LYS A 4 28.34 -15.97 -3.50
C LYS A 4 27.65 -14.75 -2.88
N HIS A 5 27.51 -13.66 -3.64
CA HIS A 5 26.90 -12.44 -3.13
C HIS A 5 25.39 -12.62 -2.93
N PHE A 6 24.72 -13.35 -3.81
CA PHE A 6 23.30 -13.69 -3.63
C PHE A 6 23.06 -14.49 -2.34
N VAL A 7 23.85 -15.54 -2.11
CA VAL A 7 23.73 -16.36 -0.88
C VAL A 7 24.03 -15.51 0.35
N ALA A 8 25.06 -14.67 0.32
CA ALA A 8 25.39 -13.77 1.42
C ALA A 8 24.25 -12.80 1.73
N ALA A 9 23.61 -12.22 0.71
CA ALA A 9 22.44 -11.35 0.90
C ALA A 9 21.26 -12.10 1.52
N ALA A 10 20.97 -13.31 1.03
CA ALA A 10 19.90 -14.15 1.56
C ALA A 10 20.13 -14.49 3.04
N MET A 11 21.37 -14.86 3.41
CA MET A 11 21.75 -15.12 4.79
C MET A 11 21.66 -13.86 5.66
N SER A 12 22.09 -12.71 5.13
CA SER A 12 22.00 -11.42 5.81
C SER A 12 20.54 -11.06 6.15
N LEU A 13 19.64 -11.15 5.17
CA LEU A 13 18.20 -10.90 5.37
C LEU A 13 17.59 -11.90 6.36
N ALA A 14 17.88 -13.19 6.21
CA ALA A 14 17.38 -14.22 7.13
C ALA A 14 17.87 -13.99 8.57
N SER A 15 19.15 -13.64 8.76
CA SER A 15 19.71 -13.31 10.07
C SER A 15 19.00 -12.11 10.69
N ARG A 16 18.74 -11.06 9.88
CA ARG A 16 18.01 -9.86 10.32
C ARG A 16 16.56 -10.17 10.70
N GLN A 17 15.86 -10.96 9.90
CA GLN A 17 14.50 -11.36 10.20
C GLN A 17 14.44 -12.15 11.51
N LEU A 18 15.37 -13.08 11.71
CA LEU A 18 15.45 -13.87 12.93
C LEU A 18 15.78 -13.01 14.16
N ASP A 19 16.67 -12.01 14.01
CA ASP A 19 16.95 -11.01 15.05
C ASP A 19 15.66 -10.25 15.44
N ALA A 20 14.89 -9.83 14.45
CA ALA A 20 13.65 -9.08 14.67
C ALA A 20 12.56 -9.93 15.35
N VAL A 21 12.37 -11.18 14.92
CA VAL A 21 11.39 -12.10 15.52
C VAL A 21 11.78 -12.49 16.95
N GLN A 22 13.07 -12.70 17.22
CA GLN A 22 13.56 -13.10 18.55
C GLN A 22 13.80 -11.92 19.50
N GLY A 23 13.73 -10.68 19.01
CA GLY A 23 14.10 -9.48 19.79
C GLY A 23 15.56 -9.47 20.22
N CYS A 24 16.44 -10.16 19.50
CA CYS A 24 17.87 -10.31 19.83
C CYS A 24 18.74 -9.74 18.72
N ARG A 25 19.75 -8.93 19.06
CA ARG A 25 20.71 -8.38 18.10
C ARG A 25 21.98 -9.21 18.12
N ARG A 26 22.28 -9.89 17.01
CA ARG A 26 23.51 -10.71 16.92
C ARG A 26 24.55 -10.01 16.05
N PRO A 27 25.84 -9.98 16.46
CA PRO A 27 26.92 -9.38 15.67
C PRO A 27 27.00 -9.92 14.23
N ILE A 28 26.75 -11.23 14.08
CA ILE A 28 26.77 -11.94 12.79
C ILE A 28 25.83 -11.31 11.74
N THR A 29 24.72 -10.70 12.15
CA THR A 29 23.76 -10.05 11.25
C THR A 29 24.39 -8.85 10.54
N LEU A 30 25.21 -8.08 11.26
CA LEU A 30 25.94 -6.96 10.66
C LEU A 30 27.13 -7.46 9.83
N GLU A 31 27.83 -8.49 10.29
CA GLU A 31 28.96 -9.08 9.57
C GLU A 31 28.54 -9.67 8.21
N LEU A 32 27.41 -10.38 8.15
CA LEU A 32 26.84 -10.91 6.91
C LEU A 32 26.44 -9.79 5.93
N TYR A 33 25.83 -8.72 6.45
CA TYR A 33 25.49 -7.55 5.65
C TYR A 33 26.75 -6.91 5.06
N GLN A 34 27.74 -6.59 5.90
CA GLN A 34 29.00 -5.98 5.46
C GLN A 34 29.77 -6.89 4.49
N TYR A 35 29.75 -8.21 4.71
CA TYR A 35 30.34 -9.18 3.80
C TYR A 35 29.66 -9.14 2.43
N THR A 36 28.33 -9.08 2.39
CA THR A 36 27.57 -8.93 1.14
C THR A 36 27.95 -7.65 0.40
N ILE A 37 28.02 -6.51 1.11
CA ILE A 37 28.43 -5.22 0.53
C ILE A 37 29.85 -5.31 -0.05
N ARG A 38 30.81 -5.92 0.66
CA ARG A 38 32.18 -6.12 0.14
C ARG A 38 32.19 -6.94 -1.15
N LEU A 39 31.36 -7.98 -1.25
CA LEU A 39 31.25 -8.78 -2.48
C LEU A 39 30.65 -7.98 -3.65
N LEU A 40 29.72 -7.07 -3.38
CA LEU A 40 29.12 -6.19 -4.40
C LEU A 40 30.08 -5.10 -4.87
N ILE A 41 30.83 -4.46 -3.97
CA ILE A 41 31.85 -3.45 -4.31
C ILE A 41 32.95 -4.07 -5.20
N GLY A 42 33.27 -5.35 -4.99
CA GLY A 42 34.21 -6.08 -5.83
C GLY A 42 33.70 -6.40 -7.25
N GLN A 43 32.43 -6.15 -7.57
CA GLN A 43 31.87 -6.38 -8.91
C GLN A 43 32.14 -5.19 -9.84
N THR A 44 32.45 -5.48 -11.09
CA THR A 44 32.52 -4.45 -12.14
C THR A 44 31.09 -4.04 -12.54
N PRO A 45 30.71 -2.75 -12.52
CA PRO A 45 29.36 -2.31 -12.89
C PRO A 45 28.91 -2.77 -14.28
N ALA A 46 29.83 -2.83 -15.24
CA ALA A 46 29.58 -3.30 -16.60
C ALA A 46 29.26 -4.81 -16.71
N LYS A 47 29.51 -5.59 -15.66
CA LYS A 47 29.25 -7.04 -15.59
C LYS A 47 28.07 -7.37 -14.67
N ALA A 48 27.29 -6.37 -14.24
CA ALA A 48 26.16 -6.61 -13.36
C ALA A 48 25.12 -7.49 -14.07
N ASP A 49 24.95 -8.70 -13.55
CA ASP A 49 24.03 -9.69 -14.08
C ASP A 49 22.76 -9.78 -13.22
N SER A 50 21.89 -10.73 -13.57
CA SER A 50 20.64 -10.96 -12.87
C SER A 50 20.85 -11.39 -11.40
N SER A 51 22.01 -11.95 -11.06
CA SER A 51 22.36 -12.31 -9.69
C SER A 51 22.73 -11.08 -8.85
N VAL A 52 23.38 -10.08 -9.45
CA VAL A 52 23.66 -8.79 -8.80
C VAL A 52 22.35 -8.08 -8.49
N LEU A 53 21.42 -8.03 -9.46
CA LEU A 53 20.08 -7.45 -9.23
C LEU A 53 19.33 -8.15 -8.09
N ALA A 54 19.33 -9.49 -8.06
CA ALA A 54 18.70 -10.25 -6.99
C ALA A 54 19.33 -9.97 -5.62
N THR A 55 20.65 -9.81 -5.58
CA THR A 55 21.39 -9.46 -4.36
C THR A 55 21.00 -8.07 -3.86
N CYS A 56 20.98 -7.07 -4.74
CA CYS A 56 20.58 -5.71 -4.37
C CYS A 56 19.11 -5.65 -3.93
N THR A 57 18.23 -6.43 -4.57
CA THR A 57 16.80 -6.53 -4.20
C THR A 57 16.62 -7.09 -2.78
N ILE A 58 17.36 -8.15 -2.43
CA ILE A 58 17.35 -8.74 -1.08
C ILE A 58 17.91 -7.76 -0.05
N LEU A 59 18.99 -7.04 -0.39
CA LEU A 59 19.52 -6.00 0.50
C LEU A 59 18.55 -4.83 0.69
N CYS A 60 17.75 -4.46 -0.31
CA CYS A 60 16.69 -3.48 -0.12
C CYS A 60 15.68 -3.95 0.93
N ALA A 61 15.27 -5.22 0.90
CA ALA A 61 14.40 -5.79 1.92
C ALA A 61 15.06 -5.81 3.32
N TYR A 62 16.38 -6.07 3.40
CA TYR A 62 17.13 -5.96 4.66
C TYR A 62 17.06 -4.54 5.22
N GLU A 63 17.31 -3.55 4.36
CA GLU A 63 17.31 -2.14 4.73
C GLU A 63 15.93 -1.64 5.17
N MET A 64 14.86 -2.15 4.59
CA MET A 64 13.50 -1.84 5.06
C MET A 64 13.26 -2.26 6.52
N MET A 65 13.94 -3.31 6.99
CA MET A 65 13.86 -3.76 8.39
C MET A 65 14.81 -2.98 9.32
N ALA A 66 15.87 -2.38 8.76
CA ALA A 66 16.97 -1.80 9.53
C ALA A 66 16.95 -0.27 9.61
N SER A 67 16.33 0.39 8.62
CA SER A 67 16.53 1.81 8.33
C SER A 67 15.20 2.53 8.09
N SER A 68 15.20 3.86 8.12
CA SER A 68 14.03 4.67 7.80
C SER A 68 13.73 4.70 6.29
N VAL A 69 12.51 5.08 5.92
CA VAL A 69 12.05 5.10 4.51
C VAL A 69 12.95 5.89 3.56
N PRO A 70 13.36 7.14 3.88
CA PRO A 70 14.29 7.88 3.02
C PRO A 70 15.64 7.18 2.82
N GLU A 71 16.15 6.53 3.86
CA GLU A 71 17.46 5.87 3.85
C GLU A 71 17.44 4.63 2.95
N TRP A 72 16.50 3.72 3.15
CA TRP A 72 16.44 2.51 2.32
C TRP A 72 16.00 2.81 0.89
N ARG A 73 15.19 3.86 0.65
CA ARG A 73 14.81 4.27 -0.70
C ARG A 73 16.01 4.79 -1.50
N ARG A 74 17.04 5.34 -0.84
CA ARG A 74 18.30 5.70 -1.52
C ARG A 74 19.02 4.48 -2.09
N HIS A 75 19.05 3.36 -1.37
CA HIS A 75 19.62 2.11 -1.88
C HIS A 75 18.77 1.53 -3.02
N LEU A 76 17.45 1.68 -2.94
CA LEU A 76 16.53 1.28 -4.00
C LEU A 76 16.78 2.04 -5.32
N ARG A 77 17.22 3.31 -5.27
CA ARG A 77 17.65 4.06 -6.47
C ARG A 77 18.75 3.34 -7.24
N GLY A 78 19.73 2.74 -6.56
CA GLY A 78 20.76 1.96 -7.22
C GLY A 78 20.21 0.74 -7.98
N CYS A 79 19.16 0.10 -7.47
CA CYS A 79 18.45 -0.95 -8.20
C CYS A 79 17.71 -0.40 -9.43
N ALA A 80 17.11 0.79 -9.30
CA ALA A 80 16.42 1.46 -10.41
C ALA A 80 17.40 1.80 -11.54
N ASP A 81 18.58 2.32 -11.21
CA ASP A 81 19.63 2.65 -12.18
C ASP A 81 20.12 1.40 -12.91
N LEU A 82 20.33 0.29 -12.20
CA LEU A 82 20.71 -0.99 -12.79
C LEU A 82 19.63 -1.53 -13.75
N LEU A 83 18.36 -1.54 -13.33
CA LEU A 83 17.24 -1.96 -14.17
C LEU A 83 17.16 -1.12 -15.45
N ARG A 84 17.32 0.20 -15.34
CA ARG A 84 17.30 1.13 -16.49
C ARG A 84 18.49 0.94 -17.41
N MET A 85 19.70 0.79 -16.87
CA MET A 85 20.93 0.58 -17.63
C MET A 85 20.85 -0.71 -18.47
N CYS A 86 20.33 -1.79 -17.88
CA CYS A 86 20.17 -3.08 -18.55
C CYS A 86 18.89 -3.17 -19.40
N LYS A 87 18.06 -2.12 -19.43
CA LYS A 87 16.73 -2.11 -20.07
C LYS A 87 15.82 -3.26 -19.62
N TRP A 88 15.92 -3.62 -18.34
CA TRP A 88 15.08 -4.64 -17.72
C TRP A 88 13.79 -4.04 -17.18
N ASN A 89 12.70 -4.76 -17.38
CA ASN A 89 11.34 -4.35 -17.02
C ASN A 89 10.50 -5.57 -16.57
N GLY A 90 9.21 -5.36 -16.33
CA GLY A 90 8.27 -6.38 -15.89
C GLY A 90 7.99 -7.50 -16.90
N ASN A 91 8.40 -7.33 -18.16
CA ASN A 91 8.32 -8.34 -19.23
C ASN A 91 9.61 -9.17 -19.37
N SER A 92 10.68 -8.82 -18.64
CA SER A 92 11.90 -9.65 -18.59
C SER A 92 11.60 -11.06 -18.10
N GLU A 93 12.51 -12.00 -18.35
CA GLU A 93 12.33 -13.40 -17.99
C GLU A 93 13.09 -13.81 -16.71
N GLY A 94 12.71 -14.96 -16.15
CA GLY A 94 13.41 -15.59 -15.02
C GLY A 94 13.51 -14.68 -13.79
N ILE A 95 14.68 -14.67 -13.16
CA ILE A 95 14.88 -13.94 -11.90
C ILE A 95 14.77 -12.42 -12.05
N VAL A 96 15.06 -11.88 -13.24
CA VAL A 96 14.96 -10.43 -13.50
C VAL A 96 13.52 -9.98 -13.34
N LYS A 97 12.56 -10.73 -13.89
CA LYS A 97 11.12 -10.49 -13.72
C LYS A 97 10.73 -10.42 -12.25
N SER A 98 11.15 -11.42 -11.48
CA SER A 98 10.84 -11.53 -10.05
C SER A 98 11.43 -10.37 -9.26
N CYS A 99 12.67 -9.98 -9.58
CA CYS A 99 13.32 -8.84 -8.95
C CYS A 99 12.64 -7.52 -9.31
N PHE A 100 12.24 -7.33 -10.57
CA PHE A 100 11.53 -6.13 -11.01
C PHE A 100 10.22 -5.95 -10.23
N TRP A 101 9.39 -6.99 -10.13
CA TRP A 101 8.11 -6.87 -9.41
C TRP A 101 8.26 -6.84 -7.89
N ALA A 102 9.36 -7.36 -7.33
CA ALA A 102 9.72 -7.10 -5.94
C ALA A 102 10.14 -5.63 -5.72
N PHE A 103 11.03 -5.11 -6.57
CA PHE A 103 11.44 -3.70 -6.59
C PHE A 103 10.23 -2.76 -6.71
N ALA A 104 9.34 -3.04 -7.66
CA ALA A 104 8.15 -2.22 -7.95
C ALA A 104 7.26 -2.07 -6.72
N ARG A 105 6.99 -3.17 -6.00
CA ARG A 105 6.19 -3.13 -4.77
C ARG A 105 6.88 -2.34 -3.66
N ILE A 106 8.18 -2.51 -3.48
CA ILE A 106 8.96 -1.76 -2.48
C ILE A 106 8.92 -0.26 -2.79
N ASP A 107 9.19 0.12 -4.04
CA ASP A 107 9.24 1.53 -4.45
C ASP A 107 7.88 2.22 -4.37
N VAL A 108 6.80 1.52 -4.77
CA VAL A 108 5.43 2.05 -4.67
C VAL A 108 5.06 2.40 -3.23
N TRP A 109 5.44 1.55 -2.26
CA TRP A 109 5.21 1.89 -0.85
C TRP A 109 6.11 3.01 -0.36
N ALA A 110 7.35 3.09 -0.84
CA ALA A 110 8.23 4.22 -0.57
C ALA A 110 7.63 5.54 -1.07
N ALA A 111 7.14 5.53 -2.32
CA ALA A 111 6.48 6.63 -3.00
C ALA A 111 5.24 7.10 -2.24
N PHE A 112 4.38 6.17 -1.84
CA PHE A 112 3.22 6.44 -1.01
C PHE A 112 3.58 7.08 0.34
N ILE A 113 4.57 6.53 1.05
CA ILE A 113 4.93 7.04 2.39
C ILE A 113 5.56 8.43 2.33
N LEU A 114 6.36 8.70 1.29
CA LEU A 114 7.08 9.96 1.14
C LEU A 114 6.31 11.03 0.36
N ASN A 115 5.08 10.76 -0.09
CA ASN A 115 4.33 11.62 -1.02
C ASN A 115 5.18 12.02 -2.23
N GLN A 116 5.70 11.02 -2.92
CA GLN A 116 6.58 11.15 -4.08
C GLN A 116 6.10 10.21 -5.19
N THR A 117 6.58 10.42 -6.41
CA THR A 117 6.36 9.48 -7.52
C THR A 117 7.29 8.27 -7.43
N THR A 118 7.02 7.23 -8.22
CA THR A 118 7.91 6.08 -8.40
C THR A 118 9.24 6.47 -9.04
N LEU A 119 10.31 5.72 -8.75
CA LEU A 119 11.67 5.94 -9.24
C LEU A 119 11.81 5.64 -10.73
N ILE A 120 11.14 4.59 -11.21
CA ILE A 120 11.05 4.26 -12.63
C ILE A 120 9.69 4.74 -13.14
N PRO A 121 9.63 5.51 -14.24
CA PRO A 121 8.39 5.92 -14.87
C PRO A 121 7.49 4.71 -15.18
N THR A 122 6.22 4.76 -14.82
CA THR A 122 5.30 3.61 -14.96
C THR A 122 5.11 3.15 -16.39
N ASP A 123 5.33 4.03 -17.38
CA ASP A 123 5.18 3.69 -18.79
C ASP A 123 6.34 2.85 -19.34
N SER A 124 7.44 2.70 -18.58
CA SER A 124 8.54 1.80 -18.92
C SER A 124 8.50 0.48 -18.13
N TRP A 125 7.43 0.21 -17.36
CA TRP A 125 7.35 -0.99 -16.53
C TRP A 125 6.99 -2.24 -17.32
N VAL A 126 6.17 -2.09 -18.36
CA VAL A 126 5.73 -3.19 -19.22
C VAL A 126 5.65 -2.72 -20.67
N ASP A 127 5.94 -3.61 -21.61
CA ASP A 127 5.88 -3.31 -23.04
C ASP A 127 4.42 -3.19 -23.52
N ASN A 128 3.52 -3.96 -22.93
CA ASN A 128 2.09 -3.95 -23.21
C ASN A 128 1.29 -4.14 -21.91
N GLY A 129 0.59 -3.08 -21.48
CA GLY A 129 -0.25 -3.07 -20.28
C GLY A 129 -1.71 -3.49 -20.51
N SER A 130 -2.04 -4.15 -21.63
CA SER A 130 -3.42 -4.52 -21.96
C SER A 130 -3.98 -5.60 -21.02
N LEU A 131 -4.93 -5.19 -20.19
CA LEU A 131 -5.68 -6.08 -19.29
C LEU A 131 -6.38 -7.22 -20.02
N LEU A 132 -6.91 -6.96 -21.22
CA LEU A 132 -7.63 -7.96 -21.99
C LEU A 132 -6.69 -9.06 -22.49
N LEU A 133 -5.55 -8.67 -23.05
CA LEU A 133 -4.56 -9.63 -23.57
C LEU A 133 -3.95 -10.45 -22.43
N ALA A 134 -3.64 -9.81 -21.29
CA ALA A 134 -3.17 -10.52 -20.11
C ALA A 134 -4.19 -11.53 -19.57
N ALA A 135 -5.49 -11.16 -19.53
CA ALA A 135 -6.56 -12.08 -19.13
C ALA A 135 -6.70 -13.26 -20.10
N GLN A 136 -6.60 -13.02 -21.42
CA GLN A 136 -6.68 -14.06 -22.44
C GLN A 136 -5.49 -15.03 -22.38
N LYS A 137 -4.28 -14.53 -22.08
CA LYS A 137 -3.08 -15.35 -21.89
C LYS A 137 -3.23 -16.27 -20.67
N GLY A 138 -3.96 -15.84 -19.64
CA GLY A 138 -4.25 -16.64 -18.45
C GLY A 138 -3.08 -16.79 -17.45
N ASP A 139 -2.02 -16.00 -17.61
CA ASP A 139 -0.92 -15.96 -16.64
C ASP A 139 -1.32 -15.14 -15.41
N THR A 140 -1.45 -15.80 -14.26
CA THR A 140 -1.98 -15.19 -13.03
C THR A 140 -1.05 -14.12 -12.49
N ASP A 141 0.27 -14.35 -12.56
CA ASP A 141 1.26 -13.43 -12.02
C ASP A 141 1.32 -12.15 -12.85
N ASP A 142 1.41 -12.27 -14.19
CA ASP A 142 1.37 -11.15 -15.12
C ASP A 142 0.09 -10.33 -14.94
N TYR A 143 -1.06 -10.99 -14.83
CA TYR A 143 -2.34 -10.30 -14.66
C TYR A 143 -2.44 -9.55 -13.33
N CYS A 144 -1.99 -10.16 -12.23
CA CYS A 144 -2.01 -9.53 -10.91
C CYS A 144 -1.00 -8.39 -10.80
N ASN A 145 0.14 -8.49 -11.50
CA ASN A 145 1.13 -7.43 -11.59
C ASN A 145 0.58 -6.16 -12.26
N LEU A 146 -0.40 -6.28 -13.17
CA LEU A 146 -1.07 -5.11 -13.75
C LEU A 146 -1.88 -4.31 -12.71
N ALA A 147 -2.39 -4.93 -11.64
CA ALA A 147 -3.00 -4.18 -10.54
C ALA A 147 -1.97 -3.32 -9.79
N ILE A 148 -0.74 -3.84 -9.64
CA ILE A 148 0.38 -3.11 -9.03
C ILE A 148 0.79 -1.93 -9.92
N LEU A 149 0.84 -2.13 -11.24
CA LEU A 149 1.11 -1.05 -12.20
C LEU A 149 0.03 0.05 -12.14
N ILE A 150 -1.25 -0.31 -12.11
CA ILE A 150 -2.35 0.65 -11.99
C ILE A 150 -2.22 1.41 -10.66
N PHE A 151 -1.94 0.71 -9.55
CA PHE A 151 -1.72 1.36 -8.26
C PHE A 151 -0.52 2.31 -8.27
N ALA A 152 0.60 1.94 -8.91
CA ALA A 152 1.76 2.82 -9.07
C ALA A 152 1.39 4.11 -9.80
N ARG A 153 0.57 4.00 -10.86
CA ARG A 153 0.03 5.16 -11.59
C ARG A 153 -0.89 6.00 -10.70
N ILE A 154 -1.72 5.38 -9.85
CA ILE A 154 -2.55 6.11 -8.87
C ILE A 154 -1.66 6.92 -7.94
N ILE A 155 -0.60 6.33 -7.36
CA ILE A 155 0.34 7.06 -6.51
C ILE A 155 0.98 8.23 -7.26
N ASN A 156 1.41 8.04 -8.50
CA ASN A 156 2.00 9.11 -9.30
C ASN A 156 1.01 10.25 -9.56
N VAL A 157 -0.24 9.92 -9.94
CA VAL A 157 -1.31 10.90 -10.19
C VAL A 157 -1.66 11.69 -8.93
N LEU A 158 -1.78 11.03 -7.77
CA LEU A 158 -2.08 11.71 -6.49
C LEU A 158 -0.97 12.68 -6.03
N ASN A 159 0.23 12.60 -6.61
CA ASN A 159 1.34 13.50 -6.32
C ASN A 159 1.58 14.56 -7.43
N LEU A 160 0.73 14.60 -8.46
CA LEU A 160 0.75 15.68 -9.46
C LEU A 160 0.32 17.01 -8.83
N GLN A 161 0.83 18.11 -9.39
CA GLN A 161 0.53 19.48 -8.96
C GLN A 161 -0.52 20.17 -9.84
N ASP A 162 -0.93 19.55 -10.96
CA ASP A 162 -1.91 20.10 -11.91
C ASP A 162 -3.30 19.47 -11.68
N ASP A 163 -4.24 20.27 -11.15
CA ASP A 163 -5.57 19.81 -10.73
C ASP A 163 -6.45 19.29 -11.88
N THR A 164 -6.35 19.89 -13.08
CA THR A 164 -7.28 19.57 -14.18
C THR A 164 -6.91 18.23 -14.82
N GLY A 165 -5.64 18.06 -15.22
CA GLY A 165 -5.16 16.80 -15.78
C GLY A 165 -5.18 15.65 -14.75
N GLN A 166 -4.95 15.96 -13.48
CA GLN A 166 -5.00 14.96 -12.40
C GLN A 166 -6.37 14.30 -12.27
N ARG A 167 -7.46 15.08 -12.34
CA ARG A 167 -8.83 14.55 -12.21
C ARG A 167 -9.17 13.58 -13.34
N ASP A 168 -8.84 13.93 -14.57
CA ASP A 168 -9.11 13.08 -15.74
C ASP A 168 -8.32 11.78 -15.68
N LEU A 169 -7.04 11.87 -15.31
CA LEU A 169 -6.19 10.68 -15.11
C LEU A 169 -6.70 9.79 -13.98
N ALA A 170 -7.14 10.36 -12.85
CA ALA A 170 -7.73 9.60 -11.74
C ALA A 170 -9.01 8.87 -12.18
N GLN A 171 -9.85 9.51 -13.01
CA GLN A 171 -11.05 8.88 -13.56
C GLN A 171 -10.72 7.73 -14.52
N VAL A 172 -9.68 7.87 -15.34
CA VAL A 172 -9.17 6.78 -16.19
C VAL A 172 -8.69 5.60 -15.34
N LEU A 173 -7.88 5.88 -14.32
CA LEU A 173 -7.35 4.84 -13.42
C LEU A 173 -8.44 4.13 -12.61
N TRP A 174 -9.50 4.83 -12.24
CA TRP A 174 -10.69 4.20 -11.65
C TRP A 174 -11.32 3.19 -12.61
N LYS A 175 -11.53 3.58 -13.88
CA LYS A 175 -12.06 2.68 -14.91
C LYS A 175 -11.13 1.48 -15.13
N ASP A 176 -9.81 1.69 -15.14
CA ASP A 176 -8.83 0.61 -15.28
C ASP A 176 -8.89 -0.38 -14.11
N LEU A 177 -9.03 0.08 -12.86
CA LEU A 177 -9.22 -0.80 -11.71
C LEU A 177 -10.51 -1.62 -11.81
N GLN A 178 -11.63 -1.00 -12.19
CA GLN A 178 -12.88 -1.73 -12.38
C GLN A 178 -12.79 -2.71 -13.55
N ARG A 179 -12.06 -2.35 -14.61
CA ARG A 179 -11.78 -3.23 -15.73
C ARG A 179 -10.94 -4.42 -15.30
N TRP A 180 -9.89 -4.21 -14.50
CA TRP A 180 -9.11 -5.28 -13.89
C TRP A 180 -9.99 -6.20 -13.03
N ARG A 181 -10.87 -5.66 -12.18
CA ARG A 181 -11.76 -6.52 -11.37
C ARG A 181 -12.72 -7.36 -12.21
N SER A 182 -13.29 -6.79 -13.27
CA SER A 182 -14.28 -7.48 -14.13
C SER A 182 -13.66 -8.57 -15.01
N LEU A 183 -12.40 -8.42 -15.42
CA LEU A 183 -11.70 -9.35 -16.30
C LEU A 183 -10.98 -10.50 -15.55
N ARG A 184 -11.09 -10.58 -14.22
CA ARG A 184 -10.49 -11.66 -13.43
C ARG A 184 -10.97 -13.02 -13.93
N PHE A 185 -10.03 -13.90 -14.24
CA PHE A 185 -10.28 -15.31 -14.54
C PHE A 185 -10.21 -16.16 -13.25
N PRO A 186 -10.66 -17.43 -13.25
CA PRO A 186 -10.94 -18.18 -12.02
C PRO A 186 -9.81 -18.21 -10.99
N SER A 187 -8.54 -18.34 -11.39
CA SER A 187 -7.41 -18.38 -10.44
C SER A 187 -7.13 -17.04 -9.75
N VAL A 188 -7.58 -15.91 -10.31
CA VAL A 188 -7.45 -14.55 -9.75
C VAL A 188 -8.60 -14.22 -8.80
N LYS A 189 -9.71 -14.97 -8.89
CA LYS A 189 -10.87 -14.80 -8.00
C LYS A 189 -10.65 -15.51 -6.68
N GLU A 190 -11.42 -15.08 -5.69
CA GLU A 190 -11.53 -15.73 -4.40
C GLU A 190 -11.98 -17.19 -4.57
N LEU A 191 -11.28 -18.11 -3.91
CA LEU A 191 -11.65 -19.52 -3.82
C LEU A 191 -12.81 -19.72 -2.85
N LEU A 192 -12.81 -18.93 -1.76
CA LEU A 192 -13.83 -18.94 -0.73
C LEU A 192 -14.08 -17.50 -0.26
N ARG A 193 -15.34 -17.12 -0.16
CA ARG A 193 -15.79 -15.89 0.50
C ARG A 193 -16.94 -16.18 1.44
N LEU A 194 -16.74 -15.90 2.73
CA LEU A 194 -17.76 -15.95 3.77
C LEU A 194 -17.96 -14.54 4.32
N GLU A 195 -19.20 -14.13 4.51
CA GLU A 195 -19.52 -12.82 5.09
C GLU A 195 -19.01 -12.71 6.53
N SER A 196 -18.90 -11.47 7.02
CA SER A 196 -18.61 -11.19 8.42
C SER A 196 -19.66 -11.82 9.34
N THR A 197 -19.23 -12.19 10.54
CA THR A 197 -20.11 -12.74 11.58
C THR A 197 -20.00 -11.87 12.84
N GLU A 198 -20.87 -12.07 13.83
CA GLU A 198 -20.75 -11.38 15.13
C GLU A 198 -19.38 -11.59 15.80
N LYS A 199 -18.69 -12.70 15.48
CA LYS A 199 -17.36 -13.05 16.03
C LYS A 199 -16.20 -12.52 15.18
N SER A 200 -16.44 -12.12 13.93
CA SER A 200 -15.41 -11.63 13.00
C SER A 200 -15.95 -10.44 12.22
N PRO A 201 -15.46 -9.22 12.48
CA PRO A 201 -15.96 -8.00 11.83
C PRO A 201 -15.55 -7.91 10.34
N PHE A 202 -14.61 -8.77 9.90
CA PHE A 202 -14.17 -8.85 8.52
C PHE A 202 -14.64 -10.15 7.86
N PRO A 203 -14.92 -10.13 6.54
CA PRO A 203 -15.22 -11.34 5.78
C PRO A 203 -14.01 -12.27 5.72
N THR A 204 -14.26 -13.58 5.60
CA THR A 204 -13.21 -14.56 5.34
C THR A 204 -13.04 -14.69 3.82
N ILE A 205 -11.87 -14.33 3.29
CA ILE A 205 -11.59 -14.32 1.85
C ILE A 205 -10.30 -15.09 1.57
N MET A 206 -10.41 -16.27 0.96
CA MET A 206 -9.25 -17.11 0.64
C MET A 206 -8.98 -17.13 -0.85
N PHE A 207 -7.71 -17.12 -1.23
CA PHE A 207 -7.26 -17.28 -2.62
C PHE A 207 -6.38 -18.50 -2.76
N ALA A 208 -6.40 -19.11 -3.95
CA ALA A 208 -5.55 -20.26 -4.24
C ALA A 208 -4.07 -19.87 -4.43
N LEU A 209 -3.78 -18.66 -4.91
CA LEU A 209 -2.45 -18.22 -5.32
C LEU A 209 -2.02 -16.93 -4.62
N SER A 210 -0.72 -16.83 -4.32
CA SER A 210 -0.16 -15.65 -3.66
C SER A 210 -0.22 -14.39 -4.54
N SER A 211 -0.08 -14.54 -5.86
CA SER A 211 -0.25 -13.44 -6.81
C SER A 211 -1.67 -12.89 -6.80
N SER A 212 -2.69 -13.75 -6.72
CA SER A 212 -4.09 -13.34 -6.59
C SER A 212 -4.34 -12.53 -5.31
N ILE A 213 -3.76 -12.95 -4.18
CA ILE A 213 -3.80 -12.17 -2.93
C ILE A 213 -3.21 -10.78 -3.18
N CYS A 214 -1.98 -10.73 -3.72
CA CYS A 214 -1.28 -9.46 -3.97
C CYS A 214 -2.08 -8.55 -4.92
N GLY A 215 -2.54 -9.04 -6.06
CA GLY A 215 -3.31 -8.26 -7.03
C GLY A 215 -4.59 -7.67 -6.44
N ASN A 216 -5.36 -8.49 -5.70
CA ASN A 216 -6.60 -8.01 -5.06
C ASN A 216 -6.29 -7.02 -3.92
N THR A 217 -5.21 -7.20 -3.15
CA THR A 217 -4.78 -6.22 -2.14
C THR A 217 -4.51 -4.84 -2.76
N PHE A 218 -3.75 -4.80 -3.87
CA PHE A 218 -3.47 -3.54 -4.57
C PHE A 218 -4.72 -2.94 -5.23
N TYR A 219 -5.64 -3.77 -5.74
CA TYR A 219 -6.95 -3.30 -6.20
C TYR A 219 -7.73 -2.59 -5.08
N HIS A 220 -7.92 -3.23 -3.93
CA HIS A 220 -8.68 -2.62 -2.83
C HIS A 220 -8.01 -1.37 -2.27
N ALA A 221 -6.69 -1.39 -2.09
CA ALA A 221 -5.94 -0.22 -1.62
C ALA A 221 -6.04 0.95 -2.62
N GLY A 222 -5.90 0.68 -3.92
CA GLY A 222 -6.01 1.70 -4.97
C GLY A 222 -7.40 2.30 -5.06
N SER A 223 -8.44 1.47 -4.93
CA SER A 223 -9.82 1.93 -4.87
C SER A 223 -10.08 2.84 -3.67
N ILE A 224 -9.58 2.50 -2.48
CA ILE A 224 -9.72 3.37 -1.30
C ILE A 224 -9.07 4.74 -1.55
N LEU A 225 -7.83 4.76 -2.05
CA LEU A 225 -7.12 6.03 -2.30
C LEU A 225 -7.84 6.90 -3.32
N LEU A 226 -8.34 6.32 -4.41
CA LEU A 226 -9.09 7.07 -5.42
C LEU A 226 -10.44 7.58 -4.88
N LEU A 227 -11.18 6.76 -4.13
CA LEU A 227 -12.48 7.16 -3.55
C LEU A 227 -12.31 8.27 -2.51
N GLN A 228 -11.27 8.21 -1.67
CA GLN A 228 -11.00 9.25 -0.66
C GLN A 228 -10.35 10.52 -1.23
N SER A 229 -9.82 10.48 -2.47
CA SER A 229 -9.19 11.64 -3.10
C SER A 229 -10.15 12.75 -3.52
N GLY A 230 -11.45 12.44 -3.70
CA GLY A 230 -12.43 13.38 -4.26
C GLY A 230 -12.25 13.68 -5.77
N LEU A 231 -11.30 13.01 -6.44
CA LEU A 231 -11.01 13.18 -7.86
C LEU A 231 -11.96 12.36 -8.74
N VAL A 232 -12.39 11.19 -8.29
CA VAL A 232 -13.25 10.29 -9.06
C VAL A 232 -14.72 10.67 -8.91
N LYS A 233 -15.42 10.83 -10.04
CA LYS A 233 -16.88 10.90 -10.07
C LYS A 233 -17.43 9.48 -10.24
N VAL A 234 -18.11 8.99 -9.23
CA VAL A 234 -18.86 7.74 -9.29
C VAL A 234 -20.23 8.07 -9.89
N VAL A 235 -20.35 7.93 -11.21
CA VAL A 235 -21.54 8.37 -11.98
C VAL A 235 -22.69 7.36 -11.86
N ASP A 236 -22.37 6.08 -11.60
CA ASP A 236 -23.39 5.04 -11.44
C ASP A 236 -23.48 4.61 -9.96
N PHE A 237 -24.53 5.08 -9.28
CA PHE A 237 -25.10 4.41 -8.11
C PHE A 237 -25.80 3.11 -8.53
N SER A 238 -25.19 2.30 -9.39
CA SER A 238 -25.48 0.87 -9.30
C SER A 238 -25.09 0.49 -7.87
N GLU A 239 -25.98 -0.15 -7.13
CA GLU A 239 -25.91 -0.49 -5.70
C GLU A 239 -24.75 -1.47 -5.37
N GLY A 240 -23.62 -1.39 -6.07
CA GLY A 240 -22.42 -2.18 -5.89
C GLY A 240 -21.57 -1.64 -4.74
N SER A 241 -21.20 -2.53 -3.83
CA SER A 241 -20.31 -2.24 -2.70
C SER A 241 -18.92 -1.73 -3.12
N THR A 242 -18.56 -1.82 -4.40
CA THR A 242 -17.28 -1.37 -4.98
C THR A 242 -17.07 0.13 -5.00
N CYS A 243 -18.10 0.94 -4.75
CA CYS A 243 -17.95 2.39 -4.63
C CYS A 243 -17.82 2.84 -3.16
N ASN A 244 -17.85 1.90 -2.22
CA ASN A 244 -17.79 2.18 -0.79
C ASN A 244 -16.37 1.91 -0.24
N PRO A 245 -15.64 2.94 0.23
CA PRO A 245 -14.29 2.74 0.78
C PRO A 245 -14.29 1.81 2.01
N ARG A 246 -15.38 1.78 2.81
CA ARG A 246 -15.51 0.89 3.97
C ARG A 246 -15.63 -0.57 3.55
N TRP A 247 -16.30 -0.85 2.44
CA TRP A 247 -16.35 -2.21 1.88
C TRP A 247 -14.95 -2.65 1.45
N HIS A 248 -14.21 -1.81 0.72
CA HIS A 248 -12.83 -2.13 0.35
C HIS A 248 -11.92 -2.33 1.57
N ALA A 249 -12.07 -1.52 2.62
CA ALA A 249 -11.30 -1.65 3.85
C ALA A 249 -11.56 -3.00 4.55
N ARG A 250 -12.83 -3.43 4.62
CA ARG A 250 -13.20 -4.74 5.19
C ARG A 250 -12.69 -5.90 4.33
N GLU A 251 -12.83 -5.82 3.01
CA GLU A 251 -12.29 -6.84 2.11
C GLU A 251 -10.77 -6.95 2.27
N LEU A 252 -10.04 -5.83 2.26
CA LEU A 252 -8.59 -5.82 2.42
C LEU A 252 -8.14 -6.44 3.76
N ALA A 253 -8.81 -6.09 4.86
CA ALA A 253 -8.55 -6.69 6.16
C ALA A 253 -8.86 -8.20 6.16
N GLY A 254 -9.99 -8.59 5.58
CA GLY A 254 -10.41 -9.99 5.41
C GLY A 254 -9.41 -10.81 4.61
N ILE A 255 -8.92 -10.28 3.48
CA ILE A 255 -7.87 -10.89 2.66
C ILE A 255 -6.61 -11.12 3.49
N SER A 256 -6.16 -10.11 4.25
CA SER A 256 -4.93 -10.23 5.03
C SER A 256 -5.05 -11.24 6.17
N ILE A 257 -6.19 -11.26 6.87
CA ILE A 257 -6.42 -12.15 8.02
C ILE A 257 -6.60 -13.61 7.59
N SER A 258 -7.28 -13.82 6.47
CA SER A 258 -7.67 -15.16 5.99
C SER A 258 -6.54 -15.94 5.31
N ASN A 259 -5.43 -15.27 4.97
CA ASN A 259 -4.32 -15.88 4.24
C ASN A 259 -3.02 -15.75 5.03
N SER A 260 -2.39 -16.88 5.40
CA SER A 260 -1.23 -16.93 6.30
C SER A 260 0.14 -16.83 5.61
N SER A 261 0.20 -16.25 4.41
CA SER A 261 1.46 -16.10 3.67
C SER A 261 2.25 -14.90 4.21
N HIS A 262 3.39 -15.18 4.87
CA HIS A 262 4.28 -14.13 5.39
C HIS A 262 4.75 -13.17 4.29
N ALA A 263 5.02 -13.67 3.09
CA ALA A 263 5.41 -12.85 1.94
C ALA A 263 4.32 -11.82 1.56
N ASN A 264 3.05 -12.20 1.65
CA ASN A 264 1.94 -11.28 1.41
C ASN A 264 1.74 -10.32 2.58
N TRP A 265 1.83 -10.79 3.83
CA TRP A 265 1.70 -9.90 5.00
C TRP A 265 2.69 -8.74 5.00
N VAL A 266 3.95 -8.97 4.62
CA VAL A 266 4.94 -7.89 4.47
C VAL A 266 4.45 -6.83 3.47
N ASN A 267 3.79 -7.25 2.39
CA ASN A 267 3.20 -6.34 1.40
C ASN A 267 1.86 -5.73 1.84
N HIS A 268 1.25 -6.21 2.92
CA HIS A 268 -0.05 -5.76 3.41
C HIS A 268 0.04 -4.65 4.47
N LEU A 269 1.23 -4.30 4.97
CA LEU A 269 1.40 -3.27 6.01
C LEU A 269 0.76 -1.91 5.63
N GLN A 270 1.15 -1.34 4.49
CA GLN A 270 0.60 -0.07 4.04
C GLN A 270 -0.87 -0.19 3.56
N PRO A 271 -1.27 -1.26 2.82
CA PRO A 271 -2.68 -1.53 2.55
C PRO A 271 -3.57 -1.56 3.80
N LEU A 272 -3.14 -2.24 4.87
CA LEU A 272 -3.87 -2.32 6.13
C LEU A 272 -3.92 -0.98 6.85
N TYR A 273 -2.86 -0.18 6.76
CA TYR A 273 -2.87 1.19 7.26
C TYR A 273 -3.90 2.05 6.49
N ILE A 274 -3.92 1.95 5.15
CA ILE A 274 -4.92 2.63 4.30
C ILE A 274 -6.34 2.21 4.72
N ALA A 275 -6.62 0.92 4.88
CA ALA A 275 -7.90 0.42 5.35
C ALA A 275 -8.25 0.93 6.76
N GLY A 276 -7.29 0.97 7.68
CA GLY A 276 -7.48 1.46 9.04
C GLY A 276 -7.90 2.93 9.10
N LYS A 277 -7.37 3.78 8.20
CA LYS A 277 -7.78 5.19 8.12
C LYS A 277 -9.27 5.34 7.80
N VAL A 278 -9.83 4.45 6.99
CA VAL A 278 -11.27 4.46 6.64
C VAL A 278 -12.17 4.25 7.87
N PHE A 279 -11.68 3.52 8.91
CA PHE A 279 -12.41 3.33 10.17
C PHE A 279 -12.27 4.51 11.15
N GLY A 280 -11.42 5.50 10.83
CA GLY A 280 -11.30 6.76 11.57
C GLY A 280 -12.12 7.90 10.96
N ASP A 281 -12.43 7.83 9.67
CA ASP A 281 -13.25 8.82 8.99
C ASP A 281 -14.72 8.73 9.46
N VAL A 282 -15.12 9.67 10.31
CA VAL A 282 -16.53 10.04 10.45
C VAL A 282 -16.92 10.69 9.13
N LEU A 283 -17.48 9.90 8.20
CA LEU A 283 -18.17 10.45 7.04
C LEU A 283 -19.28 11.35 7.59
N VAL A 284 -19.09 12.67 7.50
CA VAL A 284 -20.16 13.63 7.75
C VAL A 284 -21.20 13.37 6.65
N PRO A 285 -22.41 12.90 7.00
CA PRO A 285 -23.48 12.78 6.02
C PRO A 285 -23.97 14.19 5.67
N GLY A 286 -23.99 14.52 4.39
CA GLY A 286 -24.65 15.74 3.89
C GLY A 286 -23.77 16.99 3.88
N ARG A 287 -23.08 17.21 2.75
CA ARG A 287 -22.98 18.58 2.23
C ARG A 287 -24.02 18.66 1.13
N GLU A 288 -25.22 19.11 1.50
CA GLU A 288 -26.21 19.54 0.52
C GLU A 288 -25.58 20.65 -0.32
N ASP A 289 -25.75 20.54 -1.64
CA ASP A 289 -25.39 21.58 -2.60
C ASP A 289 -26.04 22.90 -2.18
N GLY A 290 -25.21 23.86 -1.83
CA GLY A 290 -25.62 25.14 -1.27
C GLY A 290 -24.60 26.21 -1.58
N ASP A 291 -24.80 26.80 -2.75
CA ASP A 291 -24.38 28.14 -3.19
C ASP A 291 -22.95 28.35 -3.72
N VAL A 292 -22.93 28.76 -4.98
CA VAL A 292 -21.76 29.12 -5.77
C VAL A 292 -21.43 30.58 -5.48
N SER A 293 -20.21 30.86 -5.05
CA SER A 293 -19.63 32.20 -5.17
C SER A 293 -18.12 32.09 -5.43
N PRO A 294 -17.61 32.70 -6.52
CA PRO A 294 -16.20 32.58 -6.88
C PRO A 294 -15.38 33.56 -6.03
N ARG A 295 -14.31 33.07 -5.40
CA ARG A 295 -13.25 33.93 -4.88
C ARG A 295 -11.91 33.59 -5.50
N SER A 296 -11.39 34.59 -6.18
CA SER A 296 -10.11 34.69 -6.85
C SER A 296 -8.92 34.65 -5.88
N GLY A 297 -7.84 34.01 -6.33
CA GLY A 297 -6.45 34.48 -6.24
C GLY A 297 -5.80 34.64 -4.86
N SER A 298 -4.81 33.78 -4.59
CA SER A 298 -3.40 34.11 -4.26
C SER A 298 -2.78 33.14 -3.23
N GLY A 299 -1.53 32.77 -3.51
CA GLY A 299 -0.79 31.70 -2.85
C GLY A 299 -0.12 32.08 -1.53
N GLY A 300 0.21 31.05 -0.75
CA GLY A 300 1.00 31.14 0.47
C GLY A 300 0.69 30.01 1.46
N PRO A 301 1.69 29.43 2.14
CA PRO A 301 1.53 28.22 2.95
C PRO A 301 0.82 28.52 4.27
N ARG A 302 -0.24 27.78 4.60
CA ARG A 302 -1.01 27.99 5.84
C ARG A 302 -0.36 27.31 7.04
N GLN A 303 0.35 28.09 7.85
CA GLN A 303 0.52 27.86 9.29
C GLN A 303 -0.79 28.22 10.02
N ILE A 304 -1.21 27.38 10.96
CA ILE A 304 -2.40 27.60 11.79
C ILE A 304 -1.99 28.43 13.01
N HIS A 305 -2.45 29.68 13.09
CA HIS A 305 -2.36 30.51 14.29
C HIS A 305 -3.70 30.53 15.03
N ILE A 306 -3.63 30.31 16.34
CA ILE A 306 -4.70 30.43 17.33
C ILE A 306 -4.92 31.92 17.65
N GLY A 307 -6.16 32.38 17.67
CA GLY A 307 -6.53 33.74 18.11
C GLY A 307 -7.94 33.80 18.69
N LEU A 308 -8.04 34.24 19.96
CA LEU A 308 -9.26 34.54 20.71
C LEU A 308 -9.85 35.91 20.34
N ALA A 309 -11.19 36.00 20.29
CA ALA A 309 -12.10 37.10 20.66
C ALA A 309 -13.48 36.77 20.05
N GLY A 310 -14.67 36.96 20.63
CA GLY A 310 -15.17 37.82 21.70
C GLY A 310 -16.42 38.57 21.19
N ASN A 311 -17.54 38.55 21.95
CA ASN A 311 -18.89 39.13 21.74
C ASN A 311 -19.88 38.23 20.96
N GLY A 312 -21.08 37.83 21.43
CA GLY A 312 -22.13 38.44 22.28
C GLY A 312 -23.24 39.00 21.34
N SER A 313 -24.53 38.63 21.32
CA SER A 313 -25.48 38.07 22.31
C SER A 313 -26.72 37.44 21.58
N PRO A 314 -27.91 37.24 22.19
CA PRO A 314 -28.49 35.93 22.56
C PRO A 314 -29.73 35.53 21.72
N VAL A 315 -30.28 34.32 21.92
CA VAL A 315 -31.74 34.02 22.04
C VAL A 315 -32.01 32.51 22.15
N ALA A 316 -32.88 32.19 23.11
CA ALA A 316 -33.73 31.01 23.32
C ALA A 316 -33.12 29.71 23.88
N ASP A 317 -33.34 29.56 25.19
CA ASP A 317 -33.32 28.30 25.96
C ASP A 317 -34.31 27.26 25.41
N THR A 318 -33.81 26.06 25.15
CA THR A 318 -34.58 24.82 25.30
C THR A 318 -33.77 23.81 26.10
N VAL A 319 -34.27 23.54 27.31
CA VAL A 319 -33.77 22.54 28.25
C VAL A 319 -34.37 21.17 27.88
N GLY A 320 -33.52 20.13 27.85
CA GLY A 320 -33.86 18.72 27.68
C GLY A 320 -33.31 18.18 26.35
N ASP A 321 -32.31 17.31 26.30
CA ASP A 321 -32.25 16.01 26.98
C ASP A 321 -30.77 15.56 27.12
N TRP A 322 -30.22 15.67 28.34
CA TRP A 322 -28.88 15.17 28.66
C TRP A 322 -28.96 13.69 29.04
N ASN A 323 -29.19 12.82 28.06
CA ASN A 323 -28.92 11.37 28.13
C ASN A 323 -29.11 10.72 26.75
N SER A 324 -28.32 11.12 25.76
CA SER A 324 -28.03 10.24 24.63
C SER A 324 -26.71 9.51 24.91
N PRO A 325 -26.66 8.17 24.83
CA PRO A 325 -25.40 7.45 24.98
C PRO A 325 -24.42 7.99 23.95
N SER A 326 -23.20 8.31 24.39
CA SER A 326 -22.07 8.67 23.54
C SER A 326 -22.09 7.88 22.23
N LYS A 327 -22.08 8.58 21.09
CA LYS A 327 -21.96 8.05 19.73
C LYS A 327 -21.18 6.73 19.75
N HIS A 328 -21.86 5.63 19.46
CA HIS A 328 -21.25 4.32 19.33
C HIS A 328 -20.00 4.42 18.44
N ASP A 329 -18.89 3.84 18.88
CA ASP A 329 -17.71 3.65 18.04
C ASP A 329 -18.07 2.60 16.97
N ASP A 330 -18.66 3.06 15.86
CA ASP A 330 -19.24 2.25 14.78
C ASP A 330 -18.29 1.19 14.20
N PHE A 331 -16.99 1.25 14.52
CA PHE A 331 -15.96 0.34 14.03
C PHE A 331 -15.07 -0.24 15.14
N ALA A 332 -15.51 -0.25 16.40
CA ALA A 332 -14.69 -0.74 17.51
C ALA A 332 -14.16 -2.17 17.27
N ALA A 333 -15.01 -3.06 16.74
CA ALA A 333 -14.63 -4.43 16.42
C ALA A 333 -13.57 -4.48 15.31
N GLU A 334 -13.78 -3.77 14.20
CA GLU A 334 -12.81 -3.64 13.11
C GLU A 334 -11.46 -3.09 13.58
N LYS A 335 -11.47 -2.01 14.36
CA LYS A 335 -10.27 -1.37 14.92
C LYS A 335 -9.46 -2.35 15.77
N ILE A 336 -10.11 -3.06 16.68
CA ILE A 336 -9.48 -4.06 17.55
C ILE A 336 -8.93 -5.22 16.71
N ALA A 337 -9.71 -5.76 15.78
CA ALA A 337 -9.28 -6.86 14.93
C ALA A 337 -8.07 -6.48 14.05
N LEU A 338 -8.07 -5.27 13.50
CA LEU A 338 -6.98 -4.74 12.68
C LEU A 338 -5.68 -4.58 13.50
N LEU A 339 -5.75 -3.99 14.69
CA LEU A 339 -4.58 -3.83 15.55
C LEU A 339 -4.01 -5.18 16.01
N ARG A 340 -4.88 -6.14 16.36
CA ARG A 340 -4.46 -7.51 16.69
C ARG A 340 -3.76 -8.17 15.51
N HIS A 341 -4.26 -7.99 14.29
CA HIS A 341 -3.63 -8.54 13.10
C HIS A 341 -2.28 -7.88 12.79
N LEU A 342 -2.17 -6.55 12.89
CA LEU A 342 -0.88 -5.85 12.74
C LEU A 342 0.16 -6.35 13.76
N ALA A 343 -0.23 -6.53 15.02
CA ALA A 343 0.64 -7.09 16.06
C ALA A 343 1.03 -8.55 15.78
N LYS A 344 0.13 -9.35 15.19
CA LYS A 344 0.43 -10.71 14.74
C LYS A 344 1.47 -10.71 13.61
N ILE A 345 1.29 -9.84 12.61
CA ILE A 345 2.25 -9.71 11.50
C ILE A 345 3.64 -9.36 12.03
N GLU A 346 3.77 -8.37 12.92
CA GLU A 346 5.07 -7.97 13.49
C GLU A 346 5.72 -9.13 14.25
N ARG A 347 4.96 -9.81 15.12
CA ARG A 347 5.46 -10.96 15.88
C ARG A 347 5.94 -12.11 15.01
N GLU A 348 5.21 -12.46 13.95
CA GLU A 348 5.52 -13.64 13.14
C GLU A 348 6.55 -13.37 12.05
N THR A 349 6.59 -12.14 11.52
CA THR A 349 7.45 -11.80 10.38
C THR A 349 8.69 -11.01 10.79
N GLY A 350 8.67 -10.36 11.96
CA GLY A 350 9.68 -9.39 12.39
C GLY A 350 9.58 -8.03 11.69
N TRP A 351 8.60 -7.83 10.81
CA TRP A 351 8.39 -6.54 10.13
C TRP A 351 7.61 -5.60 11.02
N LYS A 352 8.23 -4.46 11.34
CA LYS A 352 7.66 -3.47 12.25
C LYS A 352 6.31 -2.94 11.72
N THR A 353 5.25 -3.13 12.49
CA THR A 353 3.92 -2.55 12.23
C THR A 353 3.51 -1.55 13.32
N SER A 354 4.22 -1.56 14.45
CA SER A 354 3.97 -0.75 15.65
C SER A 354 3.88 0.74 15.39
N ASP A 355 4.68 1.31 14.48
CA ASP A 355 4.58 2.73 14.11
C ASP A 355 3.22 3.03 13.45
N ARG A 356 2.80 2.20 12.48
CA ARG A 356 1.49 2.35 11.82
C ARG A 356 0.32 2.04 12.76
N ALA A 357 0.50 1.08 13.66
CA ALA A 357 -0.51 0.80 14.68
C ALA A 357 -0.67 1.98 15.65
N ARG A 358 0.41 2.67 16.02
CA ARG A 358 0.37 3.91 16.81
C ARG A 358 -0.30 5.03 16.03
N ASP A 359 0.06 5.24 14.77
CA ASP A 359 -0.57 6.25 13.90
C ASP A 359 -2.10 6.05 13.85
N LEU A 360 -2.56 4.79 13.73
CA LEU A 360 -3.99 4.47 13.76
C LEU A 360 -4.63 4.73 15.13
N ARG A 361 -3.96 4.39 16.24
CA ARG A 361 -4.49 4.67 17.58
C ARG A 361 -4.64 6.17 17.83
N MET A 362 -3.68 6.98 17.42
CA MET A 362 -3.77 8.45 17.46
C MET A 362 -4.94 8.95 16.60
N LEU A 363 -5.05 8.46 15.36
CA LEU A 363 -6.15 8.81 14.45
C LEU A 363 -7.53 8.48 15.02
N TRP A 364 -7.65 7.37 15.75
CA TRP A 364 -8.91 6.93 16.36
C TRP A 364 -9.16 7.51 17.76
N GLY A 365 -8.28 8.40 18.27
CA GLY A 365 -8.41 8.99 19.60
C GLY A 365 -8.19 8.01 20.76
N LEU A 366 -7.45 6.92 20.53
CA LEU A 366 -7.12 5.89 21.53
C LEU A 366 -5.79 6.15 22.26
N GLU A 367 -4.96 7.05 21.73
CA GLU A 367 -3.64 7.43 22.25
C GLU A 367 -3.41 8.92 21.90
N ASN A 368 -2.77 9.69 22.79
CA ASN A 368 -2.49 11.12 22.60
C ASN A 368 -1.07 11.38 22.12
#